data_AF-A0A497E2Y5-F1
#
_entry.id   AF-A0A497E2Y5-F1
#
_cell.length_a   1.000
_cell.length_b   1.000
_cell.length_c   1.000
_cell.angle_alpha   90.00
_cell.angle_beta   90.00
_cell.angle_gamma   90.00
#
_symmetry.space_group_name_H-M   'P 1'
#
loop_
_entity.id
_entity.type
_entity.pdbx_description
1 polymer ?
#
loop_
_entity_poly.entity_id
_entity_poly.type
_entity_poly.pdbx_seq_one_letter_code
_entity_poly.pdbx_strand_id
1 'polypeptide(L)'
;MRKKIPLILSALLFLAFFVPQSFGRDDVRSDVSQDLSAKPYSQAEQESELFEKRFLELIKMSVEKYKDISSLDPLFVLALIKAESNFGKYEISSSGAAGPAQLMPFTAEEMGMKVFFPYYYQIALDEREMAAKYYARAKEAASKISFENSPEENERLASQVKLYREIGSWHEAQAKSLFQRYKEELLSKVKDKTDEELMEIDQRFIVPLAIDVCVRILANNARKLNGDHRELASSYNAGLSAVISSGGIPFINQTVTFQNRVMRFYREYLKDG
;
A
#
# COMPACT_ATOMS: atom_id res chain seq x y z
N MET A 1 44.81 -3.42 -1.77
CA MET A 1 43.79 -3.57 -2.83
C MET A 1 42.42 -3.77 -2.19
N ARG A 2 41.61 -2.70 -2.09
CA ARG A 2 40.24 -2.76 -1.56
C ARG A 2 39.29 -3.09 -2.72
N LYS A 3 38.63 -4.25 -2.68
CA LYS A 3 37.57 -4.63 -3.64
C LYS A 3 36.36 -3.73 -3.38
N LYS A 4 35.95 -2.96 -4.40
CA LYS A 4 34.69 -2.21 -4.41
C LYS A 4 33.54 -3.21 -4.61
N ILE A 5 32.59 -3.21 -3.68
CA ILE A 5 31.28 -3.88 -3.83
C ILE A 5 30.41 -2.95 -4.70
N PRO A 6 29.73 -3.43 -5.76
CA PRO A 6 28.90 -2.56 -6.57
C PRO A 6 27.61 -2.22 -5.80
N LEU A 7 27.31 -0.92 -5.76
CA LEU A 7 26.05 -0.36 -5.29
C LEU A 7 24.97 -0.76 -6.32
N ILE A 8 24.12 -1.73 -6.00
CA ILE A 8 22.92 -2.00 -6.79
C ILE A 8 21.96 -0.84 -6.48
N LEU A 9 21.76 0.02 -7.48
CA LEU A 9 20.77 1.08 -7.46
C LEU A 9 19.39 0.41 -7.39
N SER A 10 18.73 0.43 -6.24
CA SER A 10 17.33 -0.01 -6.17
C SER A 10 16.47 1.02 -6.89
N ALA A 11 16.07 0.68 -8.11
CA ALA A 11 15.06 1.43 -8.84
C ALA A 11 13.70 1.15 -8.17
N LEU A 12 13.40 1.90 -7.11
CA LEU A 12 12.05 2.00 -6.53
C LEU A 12 11.15 2.69 -7.57
N LEU A 13 10.61 1.88 -8.49
CA LEU A 13 9.64 2.30 -9.49
C LEU A 13 8.30 2.56 -8.80
N PHE A 14 8.08 3.79 -8.36
CA PHE A 14 6.80 4.26 -7.85
C PHE A 14 5.86 4.55 -9.02
N LEU A 15 5.05 3.55 -9.37
CA LEU A 15 3.87 3.74 -10.22
C LEU A 15 2.64 3.95 -9.33
N ALA A 16 2.44 5.21 -8.94
CA ALA A 16 1.11 5.67 -8.60
C ALA A 16 0.26 5.66 -9.87
N PHE A 17 -0.95 5.06 -9.86
CA PHE A 17 -2.18 5.61 -10.47
C PHE A 17 -3.38 4.63 -10.39
N PHE A 18 -4.51 5.22 -9.96
CA PHE A 18 -5.92 5.04 -10.37
C PHE A 18 -6.56 3.63 -10.40
N VAL A 19 -7.54 3.44 -9.51
CA VAL A 19 -8.69 2.55 -9.70
C VAL A 19 -9.96 3.41 -9.62
N PRO A 20 -10.82 3.49 -10.65
CA PRO A 20 -12.14 4.08 -10.50
C PRO A 20 -13.05 3.05 -9.82
N GLN A 21 -13.69 3.43 -8.70
CA GLN A 21 -14.78 2.65 -8.12
C GLN A 21 -16.10 3.11 -8.72
N SER A 22 -16.73 2.24 -9.52
CA SER A 22 -18.14 2.35 -9.88
C SER A 22 -18.99 1.72 -8.77
N PHE A 23 -19.82 2.53 -8.13
CA PHE A 23 -20.96 2.07 -7.33
C PHE A 23 -22.04 1.52 -8.27
N GLY A 24 -22.56 0.35 -7.94
CA GLY A 24 -23.75 -0.24 -8.54
C GLY A 24 -24.35 -1.25 -7.58
N ARG A 25 -25.39 -0.83 -6.84
CA ARG A 25 -26.38 -1.74 -6.25
C ARG A 25 -27.24 -2.25 -7.40
N ASP A 26 -27.57 -3.54 -7.39
CA ASP A 26 -28.92 -4.02 -7.66
C ASP A 26 -29.15 -5.37 -6.98
N ASP A 27 -30.35 -5.48 -6.43
CA ASP A 27 -30.85 -6.50 -5.51
C ASP A 27 -31.06 -7.87 -6.16
N VAL A 28 -30.71 -8.94 -5.45
CA VAL A 28 -31.53 -10.16 -5.41
C VAL A 28 -31.58 -10.66 -3.97
N ARG A 29 -32.74 -10.46 -3.33
CA ARG A 29 -33.16 -11.20 -2.14
C ARG A 29 -33.44 -12.64 -2.53
N SER A 30 -32.79 -13.58 -1.87
CA SER A 30 -33.34 -14.92 -1.65
C SER A 30 -33.09 -15.30 -0.19
N ASP A 31 -34.20 -15.47 0.52
CA ASP A 31 -34.30 -15.95 1.90
C ASP A 31 -33.41 -17.15 2.18
N VAL A 32 -32.49 -17.00 3.14
CA VAL A 32 -32.11 -18.06 4.07
C VAL A 32 -31.97 -17.42 5.44
N SER A 33 -33.04 -17.50 6.22
CA SER A 33 -33.04 -17.27 7.66
C SER A 33 -32.20 -18.35 8.34
N GLN A 34 -30.97 -18.01 8.73
CA GLN A 34 -30.26 -18.71 9.80
C GLN A 34 -29.65 -17.69 10.76
N ASP A 35 -30.24 -17.68 11.95
CA ASP A 35 -29.78 -17.17 13.23
C ASP A 35 -28.29 -16.77 13.31
N LEU A 36 -28.04 -15.46 13.31
CA LEU A 36 -26.83 -14.88 13.84
C LEU A 36 -27.26 -13.89 14.93
N SER A 37 -27.13 -14.33 16.18
CA SER A 37 -27.22 -13.47 17.35
C SER A 37 -26.21 -12.32 17.24
N ALA A 38 -26.68 -11.17 16.76
CA ALA A 38 -25.89 -9.94 16.75
C ALA A 38 -25.57 -9.55 18.20
N LYS A 39 -24.27 -9.46 18.54
CA LYS A 39 -23.84 -8.98 19.85
C LYS A 39 -24.42 -7.58 20.13
N PRO A 40 -24.84 -7.26 21.37
CA PRO A 40 -25.28 -5.93 21.75
C PRO A 40 -24.23 -4.87 21.38
N TYR A 41 -24.68 -3.74 20.82
CA TYR A 41 -23.83 -2.64 20.33
C TYR A 41 -22.73 -2.21 21.32
N SER A 42 -23.05 -2.13 22.61
CA SER A 42 -22.12 -1.75 23.68
C SER A 42 -20.98 -2.75 23.93
N GLN A 43 -21.19 -4.04 23.68
CA GLN A 43 -20.14 -5.05 23.81
C GLN A 43 -19.17 -5.01 22.62
N ALA A 44 -19.67 -4.74 21.41
CA ALA A 44 -18.82 -4.59 20.23
C ALA A 44 -17.91 -3.36 20.33
N GLU A 45 -18.42 -2.25 20.87
CA GLU A 45 -17.62 -1.04 21.14
C GLU A 45 -16.50 -1.30 22.15
N GLN A 46 -16.81 -1.97 23.27
CA GLN A 46 -15.82 -2.33 24.29
C GLN A 46 -14.75 -3.31 23.76
N GLU A 47 -15.17 -4.30 22.96
CA GLU A 47 -14.23 -5.22 22.29
C GLU A 47 -13.29 -4.47 21.33
N SER A 48 -13.81 -3.50 20.56
CA SER A 48 -13.02 -2.66 19.66
C SER A 48 -12.03 -1.79 20.43
N GLU A 49 -12.46 -1.16 21.52
CA GLU A 49 -11.61 -0.30 22.34
C GLU A 49 -10.47 -1.09 23.00
N LEU A 50 -10.77 -2.26 23.57
CA LEU A 50 -9.76 -3.15 24.14
C LEU A 50 -8.78 -3.64 23.07
N PHE A 51 -9.26 -3.87 21.85
CA PHE A 51 -8.45 -4.31 20.73
C PHE A 51 -7.49 -3.21 20.24
N GLU A 52 -7.96 -1.97 20.05
CA GLU A 52 -7.09 -0.83 19.70
C GLU A 52 -6.06 -0.55 20.79
N LYS A 53 -6.42 -0.71 22.07
CA LYS A 53 -5.49 -0.59 23.20
C LYS A 53 -4.33 -1.58 23.12
N ARG A 54 -4.58 -2.82 22.69
CA ARG A 54 -3.51 -3.83 22.50
C ARG A 54 -2.55 -3.42 21.40
N PHE A 55 -3.04 -2.86 20.30
CA PHE A 55 -2.20 -2.30 19.24
C PHE A 55 -1.37 -1.14 19.77
N LEU A 56 -1.97 -0.22 20.51
CA LEU A 56 -1.28 0.93 21.08
C LEU A 56 -0.12 0.51 22.00
N GLU A 57 -0.30 -0.50 22.85
CA GLU A 57 0.79 -1.00 23.71
C GLU A 57 1.96 -1.59 22.89
N LEU A 58 1.68 -2.39 21.85
CA LEU A 58 2.71 -2.89 20.94
C LEU A 58 3.45 -1.76 20.21
N ILE A 59 2.70 -0.74 19.78
CA ILE A 59 3.26 0.44 19.13
C ILE A 59 4.17 1.20 20.11
N LYS A 60 3.73 1.47 21.34
CA LYS A 60 4.55 2.14 22.37
C LYS A 60 5.87 1.41 22.60
N MET A 61 5.82 0.08 22.72
CA MET A 61 7.04 -0.74 22.88
C MET A 61 7.99 -0.58 21.69
N SER A 62 7.47 -0.59 20.47
CA SER A 62 8.31 -0.44 19.28
C SER A 62 8.81 0.99 19.07
N VAL A 63 8.00 2.00 19.37
CA VAL A 63 8.42 3.42 19.36
C VAL A 63 9.58 3.63 20.34
N GLU A 64 9.47 3.09 21.55
CA GLU A 64 10.55 3.15 22.55
C GLU A 64 11.82 2.45 22.05
N LYS A 65 11.68 1.29 21.38
CA LYS A 65 12.81 0.56 20.78
C LYS A 65 13.54 1.37 19.70
N TYR A 66 12.85 2.21 18.94
CA TYR A 66 13.43 2.99 17.83
C TYR A 66 13.62 4.49 18.15
N LYS A 67 13.49 4.89 19.42
CA LYS A 67 13.57 6.30 19.86
C LYS A 67 14.88 7.01 19.47
N ASP A 68 15.99 6.26 19.41
CA ASP A 68 17.31 6.80 19.06
C ASP A 68 17.45 7.10 17.56
N ILE A 69 16.54 6.59 16.72
CA ILE A 69 16.47 6.91 15.28
C ILE A 69 15.66 8.19 15.08
N SER A 70 14.47 8.24 15.67
CA SER A 70 13.56 9.39 15.66
C SER A 70 12.50 9.22 16.74
N SER A 71 12.05 10.33 17.32
CA SER A 71 10.83 10.34 18.14
C SER A 71 9.61 10.23 17.22
N LEU A 72 8.67 9.37 17.58
CA LEU A 72 7.39 9.18 16.90
C LEU A 72 6.29 9.21 17.96
N ASP A 73 5.14 9.79 17.62
CA ASP A 73 3.95 9.71 18.47
C ASP A 73 3.25 8.35 18.26
N PRO A 74 3.09 7.52 19.31
CA PRO A 74 2.35 6.25 19.22
C PRO A 74 0.92 6.38 18.68
N LEU A 75 0.22 7.48 18.98
CA LEU A 75 -1.15 7.70 18.49
C LEU A 75 -1.17 8.00 16.99
N PHE A 76 -0.12 8.65 16.47
CA PHE A 76 0.03 8.85 15.02
C PHE A 76 0.26 7.51 14.30
N VAL A 77 1.12 6.64 14.85
CA VAL A 77 1.34 5.30 14.28
C VAL A 77 0.05 4.47 14.33
N LEU A 78 -0.71 4.55 15.42
CA LEU A 78 -2.00 3.87 15.55
C LEU A 78 -2.98 4.34 14.48
N ALA A 79 -3.10 5.65 14.27
CA ALA A 79 -3.91 6.25 13.21
C ALA A 79 -3.49 5.80 11.81
N LEU A 80 -2.19 5.64 11.57
CA LEU A 80 -1.65 5.16 10.31
C LEU A 80 -2.05 3.70 10.05
N ILE A 81 -1.87 2.82 11.02
CA ILE A 81 -2.28 1.40 10.91
C ILE A 81 -3.80 1.28 10.70
N LYS A 82 -4.60 2.10 11.38
CA LYS A 82 -6.05 2.18 11.16
C LYS A 82 -6.39 2.60 9.74
N ALA A 83 -5.68 3.57 9.18
CA ALA A 83 -5.89 4.02 7.80
C ALA A 83 -5.52 2.98 6.74
N GLU A 84 -4.50 2.17 7.00
CA GLU A 84 -4.01 1.11 6.11
C GLU A 84 -4.98 -0.07 6.01
N SER A 85 -5.42 -0.62 7.15
CA SER A 85 -6.16 -1.89 7.17
C SER A 85 -7.37 -1.91 8.11
N ASN A 86 -7.60 -0.84 8.86
CA ASN A 86 -8.46 -0.88 10.04
C ASN A 86 -8.09 -2.05 10.97
N PHE A 87 -6.78 -2.26 11.17
CA PHE A 87 -6.17 -3.32 11.97
C PHE A 87 -6.40 -4.76 11.47
N GLY A 88 -6.87 -4.94 10.24
CA GLY A 88 -7.17 -6.25 9.68
C GLY A 88 -5.92 -7.12 9.50
N LYS A 89 -5.85 -8.23 10.26
CA LYS A 89 -4.71 -9.19 10.22
C LYS A 89 -4.53 -9.80 8.83
N TYR A 90 -5.61 -10.13 8.13
CA TYR A 90 -5.58 -10.86 6.86
C TYR A 90 -5.85 -10.00 5.63
N GLU A 91 -5.74 -8.68 5.75
CA GLU A 91 -5.97 -7.75 4.64
C GLU A 91 -4.84 -7.82 3.62
N ILE A 92 -5.21 -7.93 2.33
CA ILE A 92 -4.28 -7.96 1.20
C ILE A 92 -4.79 -7.02 0.10
N SER A 93 -4.00 -6.01 -0.24
CA SER A 93 -4.32 -5.04 -1.30
C SER A 93 -4.25 -5.65 -2.70
N SER A 94 -4.75 -4.93 -3.70
CA SER A 94 -4.65 -5.31 -5.12
C SER A 94 -3.21 -5.37 -5.66
N SER A 95 -2.24 -4.79 -4.94
CA SER A 95 -0.82 -4.85 -5.29
C SER A 95 -0.02 -5.75 -4.34
N GLY A 96 -0.66 -6.45 -3.40
CA GLY A 96 0.00 -7.42 -2.52
C GLY A 96 0.60 -6.87 -1.22
N ALA A 97 0.37 -5.59 -0.90
CA ALA A 97 0.54 -5.09 0.47
C ALA A 97 -0.30 -5.94 1.43
N ALA A 98 0.28 -6.38 2.55
CA ALA A 98 -0.37 -7.38 3.40
C ALA A 98 -0.27 -7.06 4.89
N GLY A 99 -1.24 -7.59 5.63
CA GLY A 99 -1.29 -7.53 7.08
C GLY A 99 -1.77 -6.19 7.63
N PRO A 100 -1.74 -6.01 8.96
CA PRO A 100 -2.31 -4.83 9.61
C PRO A 100 -1.62 -3.53 9.19
N ALA A 101 -0.32 -3.58 8.87
CA ALA A 101 0.46 -2.42 8.45
C ALA A 101 0.61 -2.28 6.92
N GLN A 102 -0.08 -3.12 6.13
CA GLN A 102 -0.04 -3.15 4.67
C GLN A 102 1.40 -3.06 4.11
N LEU A 103 2.29 -3.92 4.61
CA LEU A 103 3.67 -3.95 4.14
C LEU A 103 3.74 -4.60 2.75
N MET A 104 4.36 -3.90 1.80
CA MET A 104 4.69 -4.47 0.49
C MET A 104 5.67 -5.64 0.63
N PRO A 105 5.59 -6.69 -0.20
CA PRO A 105 6.44 -7.88 -0.07
C PRO A 105 7.95 -7.55 -0.02
N PHE A 106 8.44 -6.80 -1.00
CA PHE A 106 9.84 -6.37 -1.07
C PHE A 106 10.27 -5.54 0.13
N THR A 107 9.43 -4.60 0.57
CA THR A 107 9.74 -3.74 1.72
C THR A 107 9.87 -4.55 3.01
N ALA A 108 8.98 -5.52 3.22
CA ALA A 108 9.06 -6.42 4.36
C ALA A 108 10.32 -7.30 4.31
N GLU A 109 10.63 -7.85 3.13
CA GLU A 109 11.85 -8.65 2.91
C GLU A 109 13.13 -7.82 3.16
N GLU A 110 13.22 -6.59 2.63
CA GLU A 110 14.33 -5.65 2.88
C GLU A 110 14.48 -5.31 4.37
N MET A 111 13.38 -5.33 5.13
CA MET A 111 13.39 -5.11 6.58
C MET A 111 13.76 -6.37 7.36
N GLY A 112 13.96 -7.51 6.68
CA GLY A 112 14.41 -8.78 7.24
C GLY A 112 13.28 -9.76 7.55
N MET A 113 12.06 -9.51 7.07
CA MET A 113 10.93 -10.43 7.26
C MET A 113 10.98 -11.60 6.27
N LYS A 114 10.54 -12.78 6.70
CA LYS A 114 10.19 -13.88 5.79
C LYS A 114 8.85 -13.57 5.13
N VAL A 115 8.81 -13.61 3.80
CA VAL A 115 7.64 -13.20 3.01
C VAL A 115 7.33 -14.27 1.95
N PHE A 116 6.05 -14.55 1.73
CA PHE A 116 5.65 -15.35 0.59
C PHE A 116 5.77 -14.51 -0.68
N PHE A 117 6.77 -14.85 -1.49
CA PHE A 117 7.12 -14.09 -2.66
C PHE A 117 7.44 -15.01 -3.86
N PRO A 118 6.40 -15.50 -4.57
CA PRO A 118 6.56 -16.41 -5.69
C PRO A 118 7.07 -15.67 -6.95
N TYR A 119 7.75 -16.38 -7.84
CA TYR A 119 8.38 -15.80 -9.04
C TYR A 119 7.41 -14.98 -9.91
N TYR A 120 6.15 -15.39 -9.98
CA TYR A 120 5.15 -14.74 -10.81
C TYR A 120 4.70 -13.38 -10.25
N TYR A 121 4.98 -13.06 -8.98
CA TYR A 121 4.75 -11.73 -8.44
C TYR A 121 5.70 -10.70 -9.07
N GLN A 122 6.96 -11.08 -9.32
CA GLN A 122 7.88 -10.22 -10.09
C GLN A 122 7.34 -9.98 -11.50
N ILE A 123 6.82 -11.02 -12.16
CA ILE A 123 6.19 -10.88 -13.48
C ILE A 123 4.99 -9.91 -13.40
N ALA A 124 4.17 -9.97 -12.35
CA ALA A 124 3.06 -9.03 -12.15
C ALA A 124 3.53 -7.56 -12.08
N LEU A 125 4.67 -7.31 -11.42
CA LEU A 125 5.29 -5.99 -11.38
C LEU A 125 5.82 -5.56 -12.74
N ASP A 126 6.51 -6.46 -13.45
CA ASP A 126 7.07 -6.18 -14.76
C ASP A 126 5.96 -5.85 -15.77
N GLU A 127 4.87 -6.62 -15.76
CA GLU A 127 3.67 -6.37 -16.58
C GLU A 127 3.05 -5.00 -16.24
N ARG A 128 2.94 -4.66 -14.95
CA ARG A 128 2.44 -3.34 -14.52
C ARG A 128 3.35 -2.20 -14.98
N GLU A 129 4.66 -2.39 -14.91
CA GLU A 129 5.64 -1.42 -15.41
C GLU A 129 5.53 -1.24 -16.93
N MET A 130 5.36 -2.33 -17.67
CA MET A 130 5.15 -2.29 -19.12
C MET A 130 3.86 -1.54 -19.48
N ALA A 131 2.76 -1.82 -18.78
CA ALA A 131 1.50 -1.09 -18.97
C ALA A 131 1.71 0.43 -18.82
N ALA A 132 2.38 0.84 -17.74
CA ALA A 132 2.65 2.26 -17.50
C ALA A 132 3.55 2.90 -18.56
N LYS A 133 4.58 2.21 -19.05
CA LYS A 133 5.43 2.67 -20.14
C LYS A 133 4.61 2.95 -21.41
N TYR A 134 3.69 2.07 -21.76
CA TYR A 134 2.83 2.25 -22.92
C TYR A 134 1.79 3.36 -22.73
N TYR A 135 1.21 3.50 -21.53
CA TYR A 135 0.34 4.63 -21.23
C TYR A 135 1.08 5.98 -21.27
N ALA A 136 2.34 6.03 -20.81
CA ALA A 136 3.18 7.22 -20.95
C ALA A 136 3.41 7.57 -22.43
N ARG A 137 3.72 6.59 -23.28
CA ARG A 137 3.85 6.78 -24.74
C ARG A 137 2.56 7.26 -25.39
N ALA A 138 1.42 6.68 -24.98
CA ALA A 138 0.11 7.14 -25.46
C ALA A 138 -0.14 8.61 -25.08
N LYS A 139 0.18 9.00 -23.85
CA LYS A 139 0.06 10.39 -23.39
C LYS A 139 0.98 11.33 -24.18
N GLU A 140 2.22 10.92 -24.44
CA GLU A 140 3.18 11.68 -25.25
C GLU A 140 2.66 11.88 -26.69
N ALA A 141 2.21 10.81 -27.35
CA ALA A 141 1.64 10.89 -28.69
C ALA A 141 0.39 11.79 -28.73
N ALA A 142 -0.49 11.67 -27.73
CA ALA A 142 -1.68 12.53 -27.62
C ALA A 142 -1.32 14.00 -27.45
N SER A 143 -0.26 14.32 -26.68
CA SER A 143 0.19 15.70 -26.47
C SER A 143 0.74 16.38 -27.73
N LYS A 144 1.07 15.61 -28.77
CA LYS A 144 1.56 16.12 -30.06
C LYS A 144 0.44 16.42 -31.06
N ILE A 145 -0.80 16.02 -30.77
CA ILE A 145 -1.96 16.32 -31.61
C ILE A 145 -2.28 17.81 -31.46
N SER A 146 -2.31 18.54 -32.58
CA SER A 146 -2.48 19.99 -32.61
C SER A 146 -3.28 20.42 -33.84
N PHE A 147 -3.96 21.57 -33.75
CA PHE A 147 -4.60 22.22 -34.90
C PHE A 147 -3.59 22.67 -35.97
N GLU A 148 -2.31 22.80 -35.62
CA GLU A 148 -1.25 23.21 -36.54
C GLU A 148 -0.76 22.06 -37.45
N ASN A 149 -1.01 20.81 -37.06
CA ASN A 149 -0.60 19.63 -37.83
C ASN A 149 -1.53 19.42 -39.04
N SER A 150 -1.06 18.69 -40.05
CA SER A 150 -1.95 18.23 -41.13
C SER A 150 -2.97 17.20 -40.60
N PRO A 151 -4.13 17.05 -41.27
CA PRO A 151 -5.10 16.00 -40.94
C PRO A 151 -4.48 14.60 -40.89
N GLU A 152 -3.62 14.26 -41.85
CA GLU A 152 -2.96 12.95 -41.95
C GLU A 152 -1.98 12.72 -40.78
N GLU A 153 -1.26 13.76 -40.35
CA GLU A 153 -0.38 13.67 -39.20
C GLU A 153 -1.17 13.42 -37.91
N ASN A 154 -2.26 14.16 -37.70
CA ASN A 154 -3.13 13.96 -36.55
C ASN A 154 -3.78 12.57 -36.54
N GLU A 155 -4.21 12.06 -37.70
CA GLU A 155 -4.75 10.70 -37.82
C GLU A 155 -3.71 9.63 -37.47
N ARG A 156 -2.46 9.82 -37.92
CA ARG A 156 -1.33 8.94 -37.56
C ARG A 156 -1.05 8.95 -36.06
N LEU A 157 -1.01 10.12 -35.44
CA LEU A 157 -0.81 10.26 -33.99
C LEU A 157 -1.97 9.63 -33.21
N ALA A 158 -3.22 9.85 -33.62
CA ALA A 158 -4.39 9.23 -33.00
C ALA A 158 -4.34 7.69 -33.09
N SER A 159 -3.91 7.16 -34.23
CA SER A 159 -3.69 5.72 -34.41
C SER A 159 -2.60 5.17 -33.48
N GLN A 160 -1.50 5.91 -33.28
CA GLN A 160 -0.45 5.54 -32.32
C GLN A 160 -0.96 5.57 -30.87
N VAL A 161 -1.73 6.60 -30.49
CA VAL A 161 -2.37 6.68 -29.17
C VAL A 161 -3.23 5.45 -28.93
N LYS A 162 -4.09 5.09 -29.89
CA LYS A 162 -4.95 3.90 -29.79
C LYS A 162 -4.12 2.63 -29.59
N LEU A 163 -3.11 2.39 -30.44
CA LEU A 163 -2.23 1.23 -30.35
C LEU A 163 -1.53 1.13 -28.99
N TYR A 164 -0.92 2.23 -28.52
CA TYR A 164 -0.24 2.23 -27.23
C TYR A 164 -1.20 2.01 -26.06
N ARG A 165 -2.42 2.53 -26.12
CA ARG A 165 -3.44 2.26 -25.09
C ARG A 165 -3.88 0.79 -25.09
N GLU A 166 -4.05 0.19 -26.27
CA GLU A 166 -4.41 -1.23 -26.39
C GLU A 166 -3.32 -2.14 -25.81
N ILE A 167 -2.06 -1.89 -26.16
CA ILE A 167 -0.92 -2.64 -25.61
C ILE A 167 -0.80 -2.41 -24.09
N GLY A 168 -0.94 -1.17 -23.63
CA GLY A 168 -0.92 -0.83 -22.20
C GLY A 168 -2.02 -1.57 -21.42
N SER A 169 -3.24 -1.61 -21.97
CA SER A 169 -4.37 -2.32 -21.38
C SER A 169 -4.17 -3.83 -21.34
N TRP A 170 -3.49 -4.40 -22.33
CA TRP A 170 -3.15 -5.83 -22.33
C TRP A 170 -2.22 -6.18 -21.18
N HIS A 171 -1.10 -5.46 -21.04
CA HIS A 171 -0.15 -5.64 -19.93
C HIS A 171 -0.82 -5.39 -18.56
N GLU A 172 -1.69 -4.39 -18.46
CA GLU A 172 -2.44 -4.11 -17.23
C GLU A 172 -3.35 -5.29 -16.83
N ALA A 173 -4.03 -5.91 -17.79
CA ALA A 173 -4.87 -7.08 -17.55
C ALA A 173 -4.04 -8.28 -17.05
N GLN A 174 -2.87 -8.51 -17.65
CA GLN A 174 -1.94 -9.56 -17.23
C GLN A 174 -1.47 -9.32 -15.79
N ALA A 175 -1.02 -8.10 -15.48
CA ALA A 175 -0.61 -7.72 -14.13
C ALA A 175 -1.72 -7.94 -13.10
N LYS A 176 -2.95 -7.49 -13.40
CA LYS A 176 -4.11 -7.67 -12.51
C LYS A 176 -4.42 -9.14 -12.25
N SER A 177 -4.37 -9.98 -13.28
CA SER A 177 -4.58 -11.42 -13.14
C SER A 177 -3.54 -12.06 -12.21
N LEU A 178 -2.26 -11.70 -12.38
CA LEU A 178 -1.17 -12.23 -11.56
C LEU A 178 -1.23 -11.73 -10.10
N PHE A 179 -1.56 -10.47 -9.86
CA PHE A 179 -1.77 -9.95 -8.50
C PHE A 179 -2.99 -10.59 -7.83
N GLN A 180 -4.06 -10.86 -8.58
CA GLN A 180 -5.22 -11.56 -8.04
C GLN A 180 -4.85 -12.99 -7.63
N ARG A 181 -4.14 -13.72 -8.49
CA ARG A 181 -3.59 -15.04 -8.15
C ARG A 181 -2.70 -14.98 -6.90
N TYR A 182 -1.81 -14.00 -6.82
CA TYR A 182 -0.95 -13.79 -5.64
C TYR A 182 -1.78 -13.63 -4.37
N LYS A 183 -2.79 -12.78 -4.41
CA LYS A 183 -3.67 -12.50 -3.27
C LYS A 183 -4.40 -13.76 -2.79
N GLU A 184 -5.00 -14.51 -3.71
CA GLU A 184 -5.73 -15.75 -3.40
C GLU A 184 -4.80 -16.81 -2.81
N GLU A 185 -3.66 -17.04 -3.45
CA GLU A 185 -2.67 -18.02 -2.99
C GLU A 185 -2.11 -17.63 -1.61
N LEU A 186 -1.70 -16.37 -1.42
CA LEU A 186 -1.22 -15.88 -0.14
C LEU A 186 -2.27 -16.08 0.95
N LEU A 187 -3.51 -15.64 0.72
CA LEU A 187 -4.59 -15.76 1.69
C LEU A 187 -4.83 -17.22 2.09
N SER A 188 -4.85 -18.14 1.12
CA SER A 188 -5.02 -19.57 1.39
C SER A 188 -3.90 -20.18 2.24
N LYS A 189 -2.69 -19.62 2.20
CA LYS A 189 -1.53 -20.10 2.96
C LYS A 189 -1.49 -19.57 4.39
N VAL A 190 -2.01 -18.37 4.63
CA VAL A 190 -1.86 -17.65 5.91
C VAL A 190 -3.12 -17.64 6.77
N LYS A 191 -4.30 -17.83 6.16
CA LYS A 191 -5.56 -17.80 6.90
C LYS A 191 -5.60 -18.94 7.92
N ASP A 192 -6.07 -18.60 9.13
CA ASP A 192 -6.24 -19.52 10.26
C ASP A 192 -4.94 -20.18 10.76
N LYS A 193 -3.77 -19.65 10.36
CA LYS A 193 -2.45 -20.08 10.82
C LYS A 193 -2.07 -19.47 12.16
N THR A 194 -1.35 -20.25 12.97
CA THR A 194 -0.73 -19.73 14.19
C THR A 194 0.44 -18.82 13.86
N ASP A 195 0.88 -18.00 14.80
CA ASP A 195 2.02 -17.11 14.56
C ASP A 195 3.31 -17.93 14.33
N GLU A 196 3.47 -19.12 14.93
CA GLU A 196 4.59 -20.04 14.68
C GLU A 196 4.59 -20.59 13.24
N GLU A 197 3.42 -20.93 12.69
CA GLU A 197 3.32 -21.32 11.28
C GLU A 197 3.61 -20.13 10.36
N LEU A 198 3.10 -18.94 10.70
CA LEU A 198 3.32 -17.73 9.92
C LEU A 198 4.80 -17.30 9.91
N MET A 199 5.57 -17.63 10.96
CA MET A 199 7.01 -17.40 10.98
C MET A 199 7.72 -18.08 9.80
N GLU A 200 7.17 -19.19 9.31
CA GLU A 200 7.71 -19.96 8.20
C GLU A 200 7.05 -19.67 6.83
N ILE A 201 5.93 -18.94 6.81
CA ILE A 201 5.15 -18.67 5.59
C ILE A 201 5.28 -17.20 5.18
N ASP A 202 4.74 -16.29 5.99
CA ASP A 202 4.75 -14.85 5.73
C ASP A 202 4.53 -14.08 7.04
N GLN A 203 5.58 -13.44 7.52
CA GLN A 203 5.61 -12.78 8.82
C GLN A 203 4.80 -11.48 8.84
N ARG A 204 4.36 -10.94 7.69
CA ARG A 204 3.54 -9.71 7.64
C ARG A 204 2.18 -9.88 8.30
N PHE A 205 1.73 -11.12 8.49
CA PHE A 205 0.48 -11.46 9.17
C PHE A 205 0.67 -11.60 10.70
N ILE A 206 1.90 -11.54 11.22
CA ILE A 206 2.19 -11.58 12.66
C ILE A 206 2.11 -10.15 13.20
N VAL A 207 1.06 -9.85 13.96
CA VAL A 207 0.71 -8.47 14.35
C VAL A 207 1.87 -7.74 15.05
N PRO A 208 2.56 -8.30 16.07
CA PRO A 208 3.70 -7.61 16.70
C PRO A 208 4.85 -7.30 15.73
N LEU A 209 5.16 -8.22 14.80
CA LEU A 209 6.24 -8.00 13.82
C LEU A 209 5.88 -6.95 12.78
N ALA A 210 4.64 -6.99 12.28
CA ALA A 210 4.15 -6.00 11.32
C ALA A 210 4.15 -4.58 11.91
N ILE A 211 3.76 -4.43 13.19
CA ILE A 211 3.85 -3.16 13.92
C ILE A 211 5.30 -2.72 14.06
N ASP A 212 6.20 -3.63 14.47
CA ASP A 212 7.60 -3.29 14.69
C ASP A 212 8.29 -2.81 13.41
N VAL A 213 8.03 -3.47 12.28
CA VAL A 213 8.56 -3.07 10.98
C VAL A 213 7.94 -1.76 10.50
N CYS A 214 6.63 -1.54 10.72
CA CYS A 214 5.97 -0.27 10.43
C CYS A 214 6.65 0.90 11.16
N VAL A 215 6.83 0.78 12.48
CA VAL A 215 7.50 1.81 13.29
C VAL A 215 8.94 2.02 12.84
N ARG A 216 9.68 0.94 12.53
CA ARG A 216 11.05 1.04 12.00
C ARG A 216 11.11 1.82 10.68
N ILE A 217 10.18 1.58 9.76
CA ILE A 217 10.08 2.32 8.49
C ILE A 217 9.81 3.80 8.78
N LEU A 218 8.83 4.11 9.63
CA LEU A 218 8.48 5.48 9.98
C LEU A 218 9.64 6.21 10.65
N ALA A 219 10.36 5.58 11.58
CA ALA A 219 11.50 6.20 12.25
C ALA A 219 12.64 6.51 11.26
N ASN A 220 12.91 5.58 10.33
CA ASN A 220 13.91 5.79 9.28
C ASN A 220 13.54 6.90 8.30
N ASN A 221 12.25 7.02 7.95
CA ASN A 221 11.74 8.09 7.10
C ASN A 221 11.79 9.43 7.84
N ALA A 222 11.32 9.48 9.08
CA ALA A 222 11.32 10.69 9.92
C ALA A 222 12.74 11.25 10.10
N ARG A 223 13.76 10.40 10.29
CA ARG A 223 15.17 10.86 10.36
C ARG A 223 15.64 11.60 9.09
N LYS A 224 15.07 11.29 7.94
CA LYS A 224 15.46 11.85 6.63
C LYS A 224 14.56 13.02 6.19
N LEU A 225 13.43 13.21 6.87
CA LEU A 225 12.46 14.25 6.60
C LEU A 225 12.57 15.31 7.69
N ASN A 226 12.59 16.59 7.31
CA ASN A 226 12.32 17.68 8.25
C ASN A 226 10.82 18.03 8.32
N GLY A 227 9.98 17.14 7.81
CA GLY A 227 8.56 17.33 7.59
C GLY A 227 7.69 17.02 8.81
N ASP A 228 6.44 17.46 8.74
CA ASP A 228 5.44 17.11 9.74
C ASP A 228 4.85 15.70 9.51
N HIS A 229 3.92 15.28 10.39
CA HIS A 229 3.21 14.01 10.33
C HIS A 229 2.55 13.71 8.96
N ARG A 230 2.23 14.72 8.15
CA ARG A 230 1.62 14.56 6.83
C ARG A 230 2.64 14.07 5.80
N GLU A 231 3.84 14.64 5.82
CA GLU A 231 4.94 14.19 4.96
C GLU A 231 5.38 12.78 5.37
N LEU A 232 5.43 12.52 6.68
CA LEU A 232 5.75 11.19 7.19
C LEU A 232 4.70 10.14 6.74
N ALA A 233 3.40 10.41 6.91
CA ALA A 233 2.34 9.53 6.42
C ALA A 233 2.43 9.33 4.88
N SER A 234 2.70 10.41 4.15
CA SER A 234 2.88 10.35 2.70
C SER A 234 4.11 9.52 2.31
N SER A 235 5.18 9.57 3.08
CA SER A 235 6.40 8.79 2.84
C SER A 235 6.20 7.29 3.05
N TYR A 236 5.28 6.91 3.93
CA TYR A 236 4.89 5.52 4.14
C TYR A 236 4.07 5.01 2.96
N ASN A 237 3.08 5.79 2.49
CA ASN A 237 2.20 5.40 1.40
C ASN A 237 2.84 5.50 0.00
N ALA A 238 3.53 6.61 -0.28
CA ALA A 238 4.09 6.96 -1.59
C ALA A 238 5.61 6.78 -1.67
N GLY A 239 6.24 6.32 -0.58
CA GLY A 239 7.67 6.16 -0.50
C GLY A 239 8.41 7.47 -0.21
N LEU A 240 9.51 7.34 0.52
CA LEU A 240 10.34 8.47 0.93
C LEU A 240 10.89 9.26 -0.26
N SER A 241 11.36 8.58 -1.30
CA SER A 241 11.96 9.22 -2.48
C SER A 241 10.95 10.11 -3.21
N ALA A 242 9.67 9.73 -3.25
CA ALA A 242 8.63 10.54 -3.88
C ALA A 242 8.40 11.84 -3.12
N VAL A 243 8.27 11.77 -1.78
CA VAL A 243 8.10 12.93 -0.91
C VAL A 243 9.27 13.92 -1.04
N ILE A 244 10.51 13.40 -1.00
CA ILE A 244 11.71 14.23 -1.17
C ILE A 244 11.72 14.89 -2.56
N SER A 245 11.41 14.13 -3.61
CA SER A 245 11.45 14.63 -4.99
C SER A 245 10.35 15.66 -5.27
N SER A 246 9.19 15.56 -4.61
CA SER A 246 8.12 16.56 -4.68
C SER A 246 8.33 17.77 -3.78
N GLY A 247 9.35 17.77 -2.92
CA GLY A 247 9.58 18.84 -1.94
C GLY A 247 8.47 18.93 -0.87
N GLY A 248 7.85 17.81 -0.52
CA GLY A 248 6.69 17.74 0.37
C GLY A 248 5.72 16.63 -0.03
N ILE A 249 4.41 16.87 0.08
CA ILE A 249 3.38 15.87 -0.25
C ILE A 249 3.22 15.71 -1.78
N PRO A 250 3.43 14.50 -2.36
CA PRO A 250 3.20 14.28 -3.78
C PRO A 250 1.75 14.54 -4.18
N PHE A 251 1.53 15.16 -5.36
CA PHE A 251 0.20 15.36 -5.94
C PHE A 251 -0.38 14.09 -6.57
N ILE A 252 -0.50 13.04 -5.75
CA ILE A 252 -1.10 11.76 -6.09
C ILE A 252 -2.39 11.63 -5.27
N ASN A 253 -3.53 11.46 -5.95
CA ASN A 253 -4.85 11.47 -5.29
C ASN A 253 -4.94 10.44 -4.14
N GLN A 254 -4.44 9.23 -4.35
CA GLN A 254 -4.41 8.19 -3.33
C GLN A 254 -3.60 8.62 -2.09
N THR A 255 -2.43 9.23 -2.29
CA THR A 255 -1.54 9.69 -1.21
C THR A 255 -2.18 10.81 -0.41
N VAL A 256 -2.77 11.80 -1.07
CA VAL A 256 -3.50 12.89 -0.42
C VAL A 256 -4.71 12.34 0.37
N THR A 257 -5.45 11.40 -0.20
CA THR A 257 -6.59 10.75 0.46
C THR A 257 -6.15 9.96 1.68
N PHE A 258 -5.07 9.19 1.57
CA PHE A 258 -4.51 8.40 2.65
C PHE A 258 -4.04 9.30 3.80
N GLN A 259 -3.22 10.30 3.49
CA GLN A 259 -2.70 11.24 4.49
C GLN A 259 -3.83 11.98 5.22
N ASN A 260 -4.87 12.43 4.51
CA ASN A 260 -6.03 13.06 5.15
C ASN A 260 -6.77 12.10 6.09
N ARG A 261 -6.87 10.81 5.73
CA ARG A 261 -7.48 9.78 6.58
C ARG A 261 -6.66 9.55 7.85
N VAL A 262 -5.35 9.42 7.74
CA VAL A 262 -4.43 9.30 8.89
C VAL A 262 -4.59 10.49 9.83
N MET A 263 -4.53 11.71 9.29
CA MET A 263 -4.63 12.92 10.11
C MET A 263 -6.00 13.06 10.78
N ARG A 264 -7.07 12.58 10.15
CA ARG A 264 -8.40 12.54 10.78
C ARG A 264 -8.39 11.62 12.00
N PHE A 265 -7.97 10.36 11.84
CA PHE A 265 -7.92 9.41 12.95
C PHE A 265 -6.97 9.87 14.06
N TYR A 266 -5.83 10.45 13.71
CA TYR A 266 -4.89 10.97 14.69
C TYR A 266 -5.51 12.09 15.55
N ARG A 267 -6.27 13.00 14.95
CA ARG A 267 -7.01 14.03 15.71
C ARG A 267 -8.12 13.47 16.58
N GLU A 268 -8.75 12.37 16.19
CA GLU A 268 -9.74 11.67 17.01
C GLU A 268 -9.05 11.11 18.27
N TYR A 269 -7.95 10.37 18.08
CA TYR A 269 -7.18 9.83 19.21
C TYR A 269 -6.61 10.87 20.17
N LEU A 270 -6.22 12.05 19.67
CA LEU A 270 -5.75 13.14 20.52
C LEU A 270 -6.86 13.81 21.36
N LYS A 271 -8.13 13.63 21.01
CA LYS A 271 -9.27 14.17 21.78
C LYS A 271 -9.73 13.21 22.87
N ASP A 272 -9.56 11.92 22.64
CA ASP A 272 -10.05 10.86 23.52
C ASP A 272 -9.01 10.43 24.58
N GLY A 273 -7.75 10.87 24.45
CA GLY A 273 -6.65 10.63 25.39
C GLY A 273 -6.34 11.82 26.29
#